data_AF-A0A7V5H1E9-F1
#
_entry.id   AF-A0A7V5H1E9-F1
#
_cell.length_a   1.000
_cell.length_b   1.000
_cell.length_c   1.000
_cell.angle_alpha   90.00
_cell.angle_beta   90.00
_cell.angle_gamma   90.00
#
_symmetry.space_group_name_H-M   'P 1'
#
loop_
_entity.id
_entity.type
_entity.pdbx_description
1 polymer ?
#
loop_
_entity_poly.entity_id
_entity_poly.type
_entity_poly.pdbx_seq_one_letter_code
_entity_poly.pdbx_strand_id
1 'polypeptide(L)'
;MKKVFIISWSVLIYCFVSHIAYSTPDLSLQTGNKCSKCHVNPQGGGIRTDFGWKYLRDGSHFPIGNELVKKIYDLFDKETYAKDLQFGDTLVGLNFPQSFAYGMDFRFQSVRSHKTEFAKRRYFPMEAGFYFLFKPADWVSLNCQYNLGPIIFQGQDNWMASLNFKLGEYLPEIQVGKFQPSFGLRDCDM
;
A
#
# COMPACT_ATOMS: atom_id res chain seq x y z
N MET A 1 -7.78 42.26 -28.62
CA MET A 1 -7.54 41.65 -27.29
C MET A 1 -8.19 40.27 -27.14
N LYS A 2 -9.51 40.10 -27.34
CA LYS A 2 -10.18 38.78 -27.20
C LYS A 2 -9.62 37.66 -28.08
N LYS A 3 -9.24 37.95 -29.35
CA LYS A 3 -8.66 36.94 -30.26
C LYS A 3 -7.27 36.44 -29.82
N VAL A 4 -6.42 37.34 -29.34
CA VAL A 4 -5.07 36.99 -28.83
C VAL A 4 -5.17 36.13 -27.57
N PHE A 5 -6.15 36.44 -26.70
CA PHE A 5 -6.42 35.66 -25.49
C PHE A 5 -6.91 34.24 -25.81
N ILE A 6 -7.82 34.10 -26.78
CA ILE A 6 -8.31 32.80 -27.25
C ILE A 6 -7.17 31.97 -27.85
N ILE A 7 -6.37 32.56 -28.75
CA ILE A 7 -5.23 31.87 -29.37
C ILE A 7 -4.21 31.42 -28.32
N SER A 8 -3.89 32.28 -27.35
CA SER A 8 -2.98 31.93 -26.26
C SER A 8 -3.49 30.75 -25.44
N TRP A 9 -4.78 30.73 -25.11
CA TRP A 9 -5.40 29.62 -24.38
C TRP A 9 -5.46 28.33 -25.22
N SER A 10 -5.74 28.42 -26.53
CA SER A 10 -5.75 27.26 -27.43
C SER A 10 -4.36 26.62 -27.55
N VAL A 11 -3.31 27.44 -27.64
CA VAL A 11 -1.91 26.95 -27.65
C VAL A 11 -1.57 26.27 -26.33
N LEU A 12 -1.97 26.87 -25.21
CA LEU A 12 -1.72 26.31 -23.88
C LEU A 12 -2.42 24.94 -23.72
N ILE A 13 -3.70 24.85 -24.09
CA ILE A 13 -4.46 23.59 -24.08
C ILE A 13 -3.80 22.54 -24.98
N TYR A 14 -3.38 22.91 -26.19
CA TYR A 14 -2.70 22.00 -27.11
C TYR A 14 -1.38 21.46 -26.53
N CYS A 15 -0.59 22.29 -25.86
CA CYS A 15 0.64 21.87 -25.19
C CYS A 15 0.42 20.90 -24.02
N PHE A 16 -0.76 20.89 -23.39
CA PHE A 16 -1.04 20.02 -22.24
C PHE A 16 -1.83 18.74 -22.62
N VAL A 17 -2.34 18.61 -23.84
CA VAL A 17 -3.23 17.50 -24.25
C VAL A 17 -2.47 16.20 -24.60
N SER A 18 -1.15 16.20 -24.79
CA SER A 18 -0.45 15.04 -25.39
C SER A 18 0.67 14.40 -24.56
N HIS A 19 0.74 14.64 -23.25
CA HIS A 19 1.75 13.97 -22.42
C HIS A 19 1.15 12.81 -21.65
N ILE A 20 1.49 11.58 -22.07
CA ILE A 20 1.30 10.38 -21.24
C ILE A 20 2.30 10.50 -20.09
N ALA A 21 1.80 10.88 -18.90
CA ALA A 21 2.60 10.87 -17.69
C ALA A 21 2.65 9.45 -17.14
N TYR A 22 3.81 8.79 -17.24
CA TYR A 22 4.04 7.48 -16.65
C TYR A 22 4.45 7.67 -15.18
N SER A 23 3.54 7.41 -14.25
CA SER A 23 3.86 7.34 -12.83
C SER A 23 4.17 5.89 -12.43
N THR A 24 5.39 5.44 -12.72
CA THR A 24 5.93 4.16 -12.26
C THR A 24 6.38 4.27 -10.79
N PRO A 25 5.95 3.38 -9.88
CA PRO A 25 6.54 3.29 -8.56
C PRO A 25 8.02 2.90 -8.67
N ASP A 26 8.90 3.70 -8.10
CA ASP A 26 10.36 3.49 -8.13
C ASP A 26 10.75 2.08 -7.62
N LEU A 27 10.12 1.61 -6.55
CA LEU A 27 10.37 0.27 -6.00
C LEU A 27 9.93 -0.86 -6.96
N SER A 28 8.86 -0.65 -7.72
CA SER A 28 8.42 -1.61 -8.74
C SER A 28 9.48 -1.69 -9.85
N LEU A 29 9.99 -0.55 -10.32
CA LEU A 29 11.05 -0.49 -11.33
C LEU A 29 12.37 -1.12 -10.86
N GLN A 30 12.76 -0.88 -9.62
CA GLN A 30 14.00 -1.41 -9.07
C GLN A 30 13.95 -2.93 -8.87
N THR A 31 12.77 -3.47 -8.54
CA THR A 31 12.65 -4.89 -8.18
C THR A 31 12.05 -5.77 -9.27
N GLY A 32 11.44 -5.18 -10.29
CA GLY A 32 10.65 -5.90 -11.29
C GLY A 32 9.41 -6.60 -10.71
N ASN A 33 9.03 -6.32 -9.45
CA ASN A 33 7.89 -6.96 -8.80
C ASN A 33 6.65 -6.07 -8.83
N LYS A 34 5.52 -6.72 -9.07
CA LYS A 34 4.17 -6.12 -9.08
C LYS A 34 3.72 -5.66 -7.68
N CYS A 35 2.84 -4.67 -7.64
CA CYS A 35 2.24 -4.19 -6.39
C CYS A 35 1.52 -5.31 -5.64
N SER A 36 0.74 -6.13 -6.35
CA SER A 36 0.02 -7.31 -5.83
C SER A 36 0.93 -8.42 -5.30
N LYS A 37 2.22 -8.42 -5.67
CA LYS A 37 3.20 -9.37 -5.15
C LYS A 37 3.67 -8.98 -3.75
N CYS A 38 3.73 -7.68 -3.45
CA CYS A 38 4.16 -7.15 -2.14
C CYS A 38 2.97 -6.81 -1.23
N HIS A 39 1.83 -6.41 -1.78
CA HIS A 39 0.63 -5.98 -1.06
C HIS A 39 -0.56 -6.90 -1.38
N VAL A 40 -1.44 -7.08 -0.41
CA VAL A 40 -2.71 -7.80 -0.63
C VAL A 40 -3.67 -6.95 -1.48
N ASN A 41 -3.59 -5.63 -1.36
CA ASN A 41 -4.31 -4.70 -2.22
C ASN A 41 -3.56 -4.55 -3.56
N PRO A 42 -4.17 -4.84 -4.72
CA PRO A 42 -3.48 -4.78 -6.01
C PRO A 42 -3.06 -3.35 -6.39
N GLN A 43 -3.73 -2.32 -5.86
CA GLN A 43 -3.32 -0.91 -6.01
C GLN A 43 -2.15 -0.52 -5.11
N GLY A 44 -1.61 -1.45 -4.31
CA GLY A 44 -0.55 -1.20 -3.35
C GLY A 44 -1.06 -0.63 -2.02
N GLY A 45 -0.15 -0.49 -1.06
CA GLY A 45 -0.43 0.06 0.27
C GLY A 45 -1.11 -0.92 1.23
N GLY A 46 -1.13 -0.57 2.51
CA GLY A 46 -1.73 -1.38 3.57
C GLY A 46 -1.03 -2.71 3.81
N ILE A 47 -1.81 -3.78 3.99
CA ILE A 47 -1.32 -5.10 4.38
C ILE A 47 -0.43 -5.70 3.29
N ARG A 48 0.73 -6.20 3.71
CA ARG A 48 1.71 -6.88 2.86
C ARG A 48 1.43 -8.37 2.75
N THR A 49 1.83 -8.99 1.64
CA THR A 49 1.89 -10.45 1.49
C THR A 49 3.04 -11.02 2.35
N ASP A 50 3.20 -12.35 2.39
CA ASP A 50 4.37 -12.95 3.06
C ASP A 50 5.68 -12.53 2.38
N PHE A 51 5.70 -12.56 1.04
CA PHE A 51 6.83 -12.07 0.24
C PHE A 51 7.15 -10.60 0.54
N GLY A 52 6.14 -9.71 0.54
CA GLY A 52 6.35 -8.29 0.81
C GLY A 52 6.86 -8.01 2.23
N TRP A 53 6.53 -8.85 3.20
CA TRP A 53 7.05 -8.77 4.56
C TRP A 53 8.53 -9.18 4.62
N LYS A 54 8.85 -10.36 4.07
CA LYS A 54 10.22 -10.90 4.04
C LYS A 54 11.17 -9.99 3.25
N TYR A 55 10.73 -9.45 2.11
CA TYR A 55 11.52 -8.51 1.31
C TYR A 55 11.92 -7.26 2.09
N LEU A 56 10.99 -6.63 2.82
CA LEU A 56 11.29 -5.44 3.61
C LEU A 56 12.15 -5.75 4.84
N ARG A 57 11.92 -6.91 5.48
CA ARG A 57 12.74 -7.40 6.59
C ARG A 57 14.20 -7.54 6.16
N ASP A 58 14.43 -8.15 5.01
CA ASP A 58 15.77 -8.45 4.51
C ASP A 58 16.45 -7.19 3.93
N GLY A 59 15.67 -6.22 3.42
CA GLY A 59 16.15 -4.90 2.98
C GLY A 59 16.29 -3.85 4.08
N SER A 60 16.00 -4.21 5.34
CA SER A 60 16.05 -3.28 6.48
C SER A 60 17.49 -2.90 6.84
N HIS A 61 17.69 -1.65 7.27
CA HIS A 61 18.97 -1.18 7.80
C HIS A 61 19.35 -1.80 9.16
N PHE A 62 18.44 -2.57 9.78
CA PHE A 62 18.71 -3.33 10.99
C PHE A 62 19.05 -4.78 10.64
N PRO A 63 20.34 -5.15 10.53
CA PRO A 63 20.75 -6.48 10.12
C PRO A 63 20.29 -7.53 11.15
N ILE A 64 19.78 -8.65 10.64
CA ILE A 64 19.27 -9.80 11.43
C ILE A 64 20.41 -10.53 12.19
N GLY A 65 21.67 -10.13 12.00
CA GLY A 65 22.84 -10.73 12.64
C GLY A 65 22.91 -10.57 14.16
N ASN A 66 22.15 -9.66 14.76
CA ASN A 66 22.06 -9.51 16.22
C ASN A 66 20.84 -10.29 16.75
N GLU A 67 21.07 -11.16 17.75
CA GLU A 67 20.05 -12.04 18.33
C GLU A 67 18.83 -11.29 18.87
N LEU A 68 19.03 -10.06 19.38
CA LEU A 68 17.94 -9.21 19.87
C LEU A 68 17.03 -8.75 18.72
N VAL A 69 17.63 -8.33 17.60
CA VAL A 69 16.91 -7.90 16.40
C VAL A 69 16.16 -9.08 15.78
N LYS A 70 16.78 -10.26 15.76
CA LYS A 70 16.13 -11.50 15.32
C LYS A 70 14.90 -11.82 16.18
N LYS A 71 15.00 -11.76 17.52
CA LYS A 71 13.85 -11.99 18.42
C LYS A 71 12.72 -11.00 18.17
N ILE A 72 13.03 -9.72 17.89
CA ILE A 72 12.00 -8.74 17.51
C ILE A 72 11.33 -9.14 16.21
N TYR A 73 12.07 -9.50 15.16
CA TYR A 73 11.48 -9.91 13.89
C TYR A 73 10.68 -11.22 14.00
N ASP A 74 11.13 -12.19 14.80
CA ASP A 74 10.44 -13.46 15.01
C ASP A 74 9.06 -13.27 15.69
N LEU A 75 8.89 -12.22 16.52
CA LEU A 75 7.58 -11.84 17.08
C LEU A 75 6.58 -11.36 16.02
N PHE A 76 7.06 -10.83 14.90
CA PHE A 76 6.24 -10.31 13.81
C PHE A 76 6.27 -11.22 12.57
N ASP A 77 6.95 -12.37 12.62
CA ASP A 77 6.97 -13.31 11.50
C ASP A 77 5.64 -14.05 11.39
N LYS A 78 5.10 -14.07 10.17
CA LYS A 78 3.76 -14.61 9.91
C LYS A 78 3.67 -16.11 10.14
N GLU A 79 4.76 -16.86 9.95
CA GLU A 79 4.75 -18.30 10.22
C GLU A 79 4.57 -18.63 11.71
N THR A 80 5.05 -17.75 12.60
CA THR A 80 4.88 -17.85 14.05
C THR A 80 3.53 -17.25 14.48
N TYR A 81 3.21 -16.07 13.96
CA TYR A 81 2.01 -15.31 14.33
C TYR A 81 0.69 -15.87 13.75
N ALA A 82 0.70 -16.38 12.51
CA ALA A 82 -0.49 -16.96 11.87
C ALA A 82 -0.80 -18.39 12.34
N LYS A 83 0.10 -19.05 13.09
CA LYS A 83 -0.23 -20.28 13.84
C LYS A 83 -1.18 -19.98 15.00
N ASP A 84 -0.92 -18.88 15.71
CA ASP A 84 -1.66 -18.52 16.94
C ASP A 84 -2.89 -17.63 16.68
N LEU A 85 -3.03 -17.10 15.46
CA LEU A 85 -4.18 -16.27 15.04
C LEU A 85 -5.19 -16.93 14.12
N GLN A 86 -5.16 -18.26 14.00
CA GLN A 86 -6.31 -19.00 13.47
C GLN A 86 -7.46 -18.90 14.48
N PHE A 87 -8.24 -17.83 14.41
CA PHE A 87 -9.59 -17.81 14.97
C PHE A 87 -10.44 -18.76 14.12
N GLY A 88 -10.37 -20.02 14.52
CA GLY A 88 -10.83 -21.16 13.75
C GLY A 88 -10.24 -22.44 14.31
N ASP A 89 -10.07 -22.52 15.63
CA ASP A 89 -9.94 -23.82 16.27
C ASP A 89 -11.29 -24.52 16.10
N THR A 90 -11.35 -25.32 15.04
CA THR A 90 -12.14 -26.55 14.93
C THR A 90 -13.54 -26.49 15.54
N LEU A 91 -14.42 -25.62 15.02
CA LEU A 91 -15.87 -25.81 15.22
C LEU A 91 -16.33 -26.90 14.25
N VAL A 92 -16.27 -28.14 14.75
CA VAL A 92 -16.95 -29.36 14.30
C VAL A 92 -17.66 -29.22 12.94
N GLY A 93 -16.97 -29.58 11.85
CA GLY A 93 -17.60 -30.01 10.60
C GLY A 93 -17.72 -29.01 9.44
N LEU A 94 -17.21 -27.78 9.56
CA LEU A 94 -17.22 -26.82 8.44
C LEU A 94 -15.85 -26.15 8.26
N ASN A 95 -15.05 -26.67 7.32
CA ASN A 95 -13.78 -26.07 6.88
C ASN A 95 -14.07 -24.77 6.09
N PHE A 96 -14.18 -23.64 6.78
CA PHE A 96 -14.07 -22.32 6.15
C PHE A 96 -12.68 -21.77 6.42
N PRO A 97 -11.80 -21.61 5.40
CA PRO A 97 -10.50 -20.98 5.59
C PRO A 97 -10.71 -19.46 5.79
N GLN A 98 -11.14 -19.08 6.98
CA GLN A 98 -11.31 -17.67 7.36
C GLN A 98 -9.94 -17.10 7.69
N SER A 99 -9.30 -16.45 6.71
CA SER A 99 -8.01 -15.80 6.94
C SER A 99 -8.23 -14.37 7.44
N PHE A 100 -7.76 -14.10 8.65
CA PHE A 100 -7.80 -12.79 9.28
C PHE A 100 -6.38 -12.23 9.37
N ALA A 101 -6.19 -10.99 8.94
CA ALA A 101 -4.94 -10.27 9.12
C ALA A 101 -5.20 -8.84 9.54
N TYR A 102 -4.37 -8.33 10.44
CA TYR A 102 -4.33 -6.92 10.77
C TYR A 102 -2.89 -6.43 10.74
N GLY A 103 -2.73 -5.12 10.62
CA GLY A 103 -1.42 -4.50 10.62
C GLY A 103 -1.49 -3.05 11.07
N MET A 104 -0.33 -2.52 11.42
CA MET A 104 -0.16 -1.11 11.74
C MET A 104 1.08 -0.56 11.03
N ASP A 105 1.02 0.67 10.53
CA ASP A 105 2.17 1.40 9.97
C ASP A 105 2.26 2.77 10.65
N PHE A 106 3.47 3.13 11.08
CA PHE A 106 3.79 4.45 11.60
C PHE A 106 4.89 5.04 10.74
N ARG A 107 4.59 6.16 10.09
CA ARG A 107 5.53 6.86 9.23
C ARG A 107 5.82 8.24 9.79
N PHE A 108 7.10 8.47 10.05
CA PHE A 108 7.63 9.73 10.54
C PHE A 108 8.83 10.12 9.68
N GLN A 109 8.84 11.34 9.15
CA GLN A 109 9.95 11.85 8.35
C GLN A 109 10.54 13.10 8.99
N SER A 110 11.87 13.16 9.01
CA SER A 110 12.63 14.36 9.37
C SER A 110 13.39 14.85 8.15
N VAL A 111 13.17 16.11 7.77
CA VAL A 111 13.88 16.74 6.65
C VAL A 111 14.74 17.89 7.16
N ARG A 112 15.99 17.94 6.70
CA ARG A 112 16.92 19.05 6.89
C ARG A 112 17.49 19.44 5.53
N SER A 113 17.54 20.74 5.24
CA SER A 113 18.20 21.24 4.04
C SER A 113 19.71 21.05 4.17
N HIS A 114 20.33 20.44 3.16
CA HIS A 114 21.79 20.29 3.08
C HIS A 114 22.51 21.58 2.67
N LYS A 115 21.78 22.61 2.21
CA LYS A 115 22.37 23.84 1.65
C LYS A 115 22.87 24.85 2.70
N THR A 116 22.43 24.74 3.95
CA THR A 116 22.77 25.71 5.01
C THR A 116 23.12 24.98 6.29
N GLU A 117 24.27 25.30 6.88
CA GLU A 117 24.78 24.65 8.09
C GLU A 117 23.80 24.78 9.27
N PHE A 118 23.12 25.94 9.40
CA PHE A 118 22.09 26.20 10.43
C PHE A 118 20.65 25.88 9.98
N ALA A 119 20.46 25.01 8.98
CA ALA A 119 19.13 24.62 8.53
C ALA A 119 18.28 24.05 9.69
N LYS A 120 17.14 24.68 9.96
CA LYS A 120 16.13 24.18 10.91
C LYS A 120 15.61 22.82 10.45
N ARG A 121 15.69 21.81 11.32
CA ARG A 121 15.13 20.49 11.08
C ARG A 121 13.61 20.55 11.22
N ARG A 122 12.89 19.96 10.27
CA ARG A 122 11.42 19.84 10.29
C ARG A 122 11.02 18.39 10.44
N TYR A 123 10.00 18.16 11.25
CA TYR A 123 9.46 16.85 11.57
C TYR A 123 8.04 16.76 11.04
N PHE A 124 7.76 15.68 10.32
CA PHE A 124 6.47 15.43 9.68
C PHE A 124 5.97 14.06 10.13
N PRO A 125 4.99 13.98 11.05
CA PRO A 125 4.22 12.77 11.25
C PRO A 125 3.34 12.58 10.00
N MET A 126 3.56 11.51 9.24
CA MET A 126 2.93 11.29 7.94
C MET A 126 1.74 10.35 8.01
N GLU A 127 1.85 9.26 8.76
CA GLU A 127 0.85 8.21 8.77
C GLU A 127 0.92 7.43 10.08
N ALA A 128 -0.25 7.10 10.62
CA ALA A 128 -0.44 6.17 11.72
C ALA A 128 -1.65 5.30 11.32
N GLY A 129 -1.38 4.35 10.44
CA GLY A 129 -2.36 3.53 9.76
C GLY A 129 -2.64 2.22 10.50
N PHE A 130 -3.91 1.87 10.63
CA PHE A 130 -4.38 0.55 10.99
C PHE A 130 -4.98 -0.11 9.76
N TYR A 131 -4.67 -1.38 9.57
CA TYR A 131 -5.14 -2.16 8.45
C TYR A 131 -5.79 -3.43 8.95
N PHE A 132 -6.84 -3.83 8.26
CA PHE A 132 -7.67 -4.97 8.58
C PHE A 132 -8.05 -5.68 7.28
N LEU A 133 -7.79 -6.98 7.22
CA LEU A 133 -8.12 -7.86 6.10
C LEU A 133 -8.88 -9.04 6.66
N PHE A 134 -10.04 -9.30 6.09
CA PHE A 134 -10.86 -10.46 6.39
C PHE A 134 -11.20 -11.19 5.10
N LYS A 135 -10.79 -12.45 5.00
CA LYS A 135 -11.07 -13.34 3.86
C LYS A 135 -11.93 -14.49 4.35
N PRO A 136 -13.27 -14.39 4.26
CA PRO A 136 -14.15 -15.48 4.67
C PRO A 136 -14.09 -16.69 3.72
N ALA A 137 -13.69 -16.48 2.46
CA ALA A 137 -13.48 -17.51 1.45
C ALA A 137 -12.47 -17.01 0.41
N ASP A 138 -11.84 -17.90 -0.36
CA ASP A 138 -10.82 -17.51 -1.35
C ASP A 138 -11.33 -16.59 -2.47
N TRP A 139 -12.65 -16.57 -2.69
CA TRP A 139 -13.31 -15.75 -3.69
C TRP A 139 -13.79 -14.38 -3.15
N VAL A 140 -13.68 -14.11 -1.83
CA VAL A 140 -14.06 -12.82 -1.21
C VAL A 140 -12.97 -12.32 -0.28
N SER A 141 -12.62 -11.03 -0.42
CA SER A 141 -11.81 -10.34 0.57
C SER A 141 -12.40 -8.99 0.96
N LEU A 142 -12.40 -8.70 2.25
CA LEU A 142 -12.74 -7.41 2.82
C LEU A 142 -11.45 -6.74 3.29
N ASN A 143 -11.14 -5.57 2.75
CA ASN A 143 -10.00 -4.75 3.11
C ASN A 143 -10.48 -3.44 3.72
N CYS A 144 -10.12 -3.18 4.97
CA CYS A 144 -10.39 -1.93 5.68
C CYS A 144 -9.08 -1.30 6.15
N GLN A 145 -8.95 0.01 6.00
CA GLN A 145 -7.78 0.76 6.43
C GLN A 145 -8.21 2.08 7.04
N TYR A 146 -7.54 2.51 8.10
CA TYR A 146 -7.82 3.75 8.80
C TYR A 146 -6.52 4.42 9.24
N ASN A 147 -6.28 5.63 8.77
CA ASN A 147 -5.09 6.43 9.05
C ASN A 147 -5.44 7.57 10.02
N LEU A 148 -4.80 7.56 11.20
CA LEU A 148 -4.91 8.61 12.22
C LEU A 148 -3.96 9.79 11.97
N GLY A 149 -3.18 9.76 10.90
CA GLY A 149 -2.25 10.83 10.53
C GLY A 149 -2.95 12.14 10.14
N PRO A 150 -2.24 13.27 10.21
CA PRO A 150 -2.78 14.56 9.78
C PRO A 150 -3.08 14.54 8.28
N ILE A 151 -4.25 15.05 7.90
CA ILE A 151 -4.62 15.29 6.50
C ILE A 151 -4.01 16.62 6.09
N ILE A 152 -2.98 16.59 5.25
CA ILE A 152 -2.23 17.79 4.84
C ILE A 152 -2.61 18.20 3.41
N PHE A 153 -2.92 17.23 2.55
CA PHE A 153 -3.17 17.47 1.13
C PHE A 153 -4.65 17.31 0.77
N GLN A 154 -5.12 18.12 -0.19
CA GLN A 154 -6.44 17.93 -0.79
C GLN A 154 -6.45 16.64 -1.60
N GLY A 155 -7.39 15.74 -1.30
CA GLY A 155 -7.48 14.40 -1.90
C GLY A 155 -6.78 13.29 -1.09
N GLN A 156 -6.15 13.62 0.04
CA GLN A 156 -5.71 12.62 1.01
C GLN A 156 -6.91 12.10 1.81
N ASP A 157 -7.19 10.81 1.69
CA ASP A 157 -8.20 10.13 2.50
C ASP A 157 -7.58 9.53 3.76
N ASN A 158 -8.35 9.54 4.85
CA ASN A 158 -7.98 8.93 6.12
C ASN A 158 -8.52 7.50 6.28
N TRP A 159 -9.34 6.99 5.35
CA TRP A 159 -9.87 5.65 5.45
C TRP A 159 -10.17 5.03 4.09
N MET A 160 -10.13 3.70 4.05
CA MET A 160 -10.42 2.88 2.89
C MET A 160 -11.25 1.66 3.32
N ALA A 161 -12.28 1.30 2.56
CA ALA A 161 -12.98 0.04 2.74
C ALA A 161 -13.38 -0.52 1.38
N SER A 162 -12.92 -1.74 1.08
CA SER A 162 -13.20 -2.39 -0.20
C SER A 162 -13.51 -3.87 -0.02
N LEU A 163 -14.47 -4.34 -0.80
CA LEU A 163 -14.80 -5.73 -1.00
C LEU A 163 -14.26 -6.15 -2.36
N ASN A 164 -13.41 -7.17 -2.39
CA ASN A 164 -12.95 -7.76 -3.65
C ASN A 164 -13.54 -9.14 -3.85
N PHE A 165 -14.01 -9.38 -5.07
CA PHE A 165 -14.54 -10.65 -5.53
C PHE A 165 -13.62 -11.23 -6.60
N LYS A 166 -13.05 -12.41 -6.32
CA LYS A 166 -12.24 -13.16 -7.28
C LYS A 166 -13.11 -14.25 -7.91
N LEU A 167 -13.50 -14.06 -9.16
CA LEU A 167 -14.42 -14.97 -9.87
C LEU A 167 -13.76 -16.27 -10.34
N GLY A 168 -12.42 -16.31 -10.42
CA GLY A 168 -11.62 -17.45 -10.84
C GLY A 168 -10.14 -17.06 -10.91
N GLU A 169 -9.26 -18.02 -11.18
CA GLU A 169 -7.81 -17.76 -11.19
C GLU A 169 -7.36 -16.85 -12.34
N TYR A 170 -8.03 -16.96 -13.49
CA TYR A 170 -7.76 -16.17 -14.71
C TYR A 170 -8.86 -15.17 -15.05
N LEU A 171 -9.84 -14.99 -14.14
CA LEU A 171 -10.94 -14.07 -14.34
C LEU A 171 -10.67 -12.72 -13.67
N PRO A 172 -11.26 -11.63 -14.16
CA PRO A 172 -11.09 -10.32 -13.55
C PRO A 172 -11.58 -10.30 -12.10
N GLU A 173 -10.84 -9.60 -11.26
CA GLU A 173 -11.25 -9.28 -9.89
C GLU A 173 -12.12 -8.02 -9.89
N ILE A 174 -13.24 -8.08 -9.16
CA ILE A 174 -14.16 -6.96 -9.03
C ILE A 174 -14.00 -6.37 -7.63
N GLN A 175 -13.55 -5.11 -7.56
CA GLN A 175 -13.43 -4.37 -6.31
C GLN A 175 -14.56 -3.33 -6.19
N VAL A 176 -15.27 -3.35 -5.06
CA VAL A 176 -16.38 -2.44 -4.77
C VAL A 176 -16.15 -1.79 -3.41
N GLY A 177 -16.29 -0.47 -3.33
CA GLY A 177 -16.20 0.27 -2.08
C GLY A 177 -15.53 1.63 -2.24
N LYS A 178 -14.98 2.15 -1.15
CA LYS A 178 -14.13 3.33 -1.15
C LYS A 178 -12.68 2.88 -1.16
N PHE A 179 -12.02 3.04 -2.30
CA PHE A 179 -10.62 2.69 -2.51
C PHE A 179 -9.93 3.73 -3.37
N GLN A 180 -8.59 3.76 -3.30
CA GLN A 180 -7.81 4.63 -4.15
C GLN A 180 -8.06 4.27 -5.62
N PRO A 181 -8.46 5.24 -6.47
CA PRO A 181 -8.71 4.95 -7.87
C PRO A 181 -7.47 4.36 -8.51
N SER A 182 -7.67 3.42 -9.44
CA SER A 182 -6.62 2.77 -10.22
C SER A 182 -6.07 3.70 -11.31
N PHE A 183 -5.52 4.84 -10.86
CA PHE A 183 -4.81 5.81 -11.69
C PHE A 183 -3.31 5.71 -11.39
N GLY A 184 -2.50 5.60 -12.44
CA GLY A 184 -1.10 5.17 -12.37
C GLY A 184 -0.91 3.85 -13.12
N LEU A 185 0.33 3.41 -13.33
CA LEU A 185 0.60 2.21 -14.12
C LEU A 185 -0.06 0.96 -13.51
N ARG A 186 -0.66 0.16 -14.40
CA ARG A 186 -1.42 -1.04 -14.06
C ARG A 186 -0.46 -2.19 -13.76
N ASP A 187 -0.98 -3.20 -13.08
CA ASP A 187 -0.35 -4.48 -12.70
C ASP A 187 0.12 -5.35 -13.91
N CYS A 188 0.20 -4.75 -15.11
CA CYS A 188 0.47 -5.36 -16.41
C CYS A 188 1.68 -4.77 -17.16
N ASP A 189 2.31 -3.70 -16.66
CA ASP A 189 3.36 -2.97 -17.39
C ASP A 189 4.79 -3.23 -16.86
N MET A 190 5.07 -4.46 -16.44
CA MET A 190 6.43 -5.00 -16.33
C MET A 190 6.51 -6.40 -16.93
#